data_AF-A0A257YCX5-F1
#
_entry.id   AF-A0A257YCX5-F1
#
_cell.length_a   1.000
_cell.length_b   1.000
_cell.length_c   1.000
_cell.angle_alpha   90.00
_cell.angle_beta   90.00
_cell.angle_gamma   90.00
#
_symmetry.space_group_name_H-M   'P 1'
#
loop_
_entity.id
_entity.type
_entity.pdbx_description
1 polymer ?
#
loop_
_entity_poly.entity_id
_entity_poly.type
_entity_poly.pdbx_seq_one_letter_code
_entity_poly.pdbx_strand_id
1 'polypeptide(L)'
;MDFFMKLRGIGVLTAALLVAGCLGNGARERSLAGLDLSNMELVRDLGEGLSGDDRAAFSTYVLIHAPSSPSFCGERLFARDGREPLTVGEAIDLTRLREFEIRLARAEEAKPLTPVQLARRQVRFTDDQRGMVSDQQTLLFAKYGAAARQTPEWAALERRKAEYERQLAEMRAKDPPGA
;
A
#
# COMPACT_ATOMS: atom_id res chain seq x y z
N MET A 1 -5.62 -55.32 54.28
CA MET A 1 -6.20 -55.29 52.92
C MET A 1 -6.89 -53.94 52.72
N ASP A 2 -6.18 -52.82 52.82
CA ASP A 2 -5.16 -52.31 51.87
C ASP A 2 -5.71 -52.21 50.44
N PHE A 3 -6.13 -51.01 50.03
CA PHE A 3 -5.83 -50.46 48.70
C PHE A 3 -6.03 -48.94 48.72
N PHE A 4 -5.15 -48.28 49.48
CA PHE A 4 -4.76 -46.89 49.27
C PHE A 4 -3.84 -46.87 48.04
N MET A 5 -4.26 -46.33 46.89
CA MET A 5 -3.32 -46.14 45.78
C MET A 5 -3.60 -44.93 44.89
N LYS A 6 -2.88 -43.86 45.26
CA LYS A 6 -2.06 -43.00 44.39
C LYS A 6 -2.76 -42.10 43.37
N LEU A 7 -3.07 -40.90 43.85
CA LEU A 7 -2.72 -39.66 43.14
C LEU A 7 -1.23 -39.67 42.76
N ARG A 8 -0.94 -39.75 41.46
CA ARG A 8 0.28 -39.27 40.80
C ARG A 8 -0.21 -38.76 39.44
N GLY A 9 -0.21 -37.46 39.17
CA GLY A 9 0.96 -36.61 39.20
C GLY A 9 1.57 -36.62 37.81
N ILE A 10 1.48 -35.48 37.12
CA ILE A 10 2.44 -34.89 36.18
C ILE A 10 1.65 -33.84 35.39
N GLY A 11 1.64 -32.62 35.96
CA GLY A 11 1.51 -31.43 35.14
C GLY A 11 2.82 -31.29 34.37
N VAL A 12 2.78 -31.38 33.05
CA VAL A 12 3.80 -30.76 32.20
C VAL A 12 3.20 -29.45 31.71
N LEU A 13 3.63 -28.42 32.41
CA LEU A 13 3.53 -27.02 32.05
C LEU A 13 4.33 -26.83 30.74
N THR A 14 3.69 -26.95 29.59
CA THR A 14 4.31 -26.61 28.29
C THR A 14 4.32 -25.09 28.11
N ALA A 15 5.11 -24.42 28.94
CA ALA A 15 5.49 -23.02 28.77
C ALA A 15 6.67 -22.96 27.78
N ALA A 16 6.38 -23.02 26.48
CA ALA A 16 7.37 -22.92 25.41
C ALA A 16 6.90 -22.02 24.25
N LEU A 17 6.32 -20.85 24.58
CA LEU A 17 5.86 -19.86 23.59
C LEU A 17 6.33 -18.43 23.90
N LEU A 18 7.53 -18.26 24.49
CA LEU A 18 8.09 -16.93 24.82
C LEU A 18 9.52 -16.73 24.31
N VAL A 19 9.81 -17.09 23.05
CA VAL A 19 11.06 -16.67 22.37
C VAL A 19 10.80 -16.02 21.00
N ALA A 20 9.54 -15.69 20.68
CA ALA A 20 9.21 -14.97 19.44
C ALA A 20 9.33 -13.42 19.57
N GLY A 21 9.93 -12.90 20.64
CA GLY A 21 9.89 -11.48 20.98
C GLY A 21 11.15 -10.65 20.65
N CYS A 22 12.28 -11.25 20.30
CA CYS A 22 13.56 -10.52 20.19
C CYS A 22 14.19 -10.53 18.78
N LEU A 23 13.55 -11.11 17.77
CA LEU A 23 14.07 -11.14 16.38
C LEU A 23 13.54 -9.99 15.51
N GLY A 24 12.77 -9.06 16.07
CA GLY A 24 12.01 -8.05 15.31
C GLY A 24 12.78 -6.86 14.74
N ASN A 25 14.06 -6.66 15.08
CA ASN A 25 14.80 -5.44 14.69
C ASN A 25 15.98 -5.66 13.74
N GLY A 26 16.29 -6.90 13.35
CA GLY A 26 17.47 -7.19 12.52
C GLY A 26 17.45 -6.52 11.14
N ALA A 27 16.26 -6.34 10.55
CA ALA A 27 16.13 -5.67 9.27
C ALA A 27 16.39 -4.15 9.37
N ARG A 28 15.93 -3.49 10.44
CA ARG A 28 16.16 -2.05 10.66
C ARG A 28 17.63 -1.73 10.96
N GLU A 29 18.31 -2.62 11.69
CA GLU A 29 19.72 -2.45 12.06
C GLU A 29 20.69 -2.77 10.92
N ARG A 30 20.20 -3.33 9.82
CA ARG A 30 21.01 -3.65 8.63
C ARG A 30 21.67 -2.37 8.10
N SER A 31 23.00 -2.40 7.99
CA SER A 31 23.74 -1.30 7.36
C SER A 31 23.37 -1.18 5.88
N LEU A 32 23.19 0.05 5.41
CA LEU A 32 23.00 0.35 4.00
C LEU A 32 24.31 0.26 3.19
N ALA A 33 25.45 0.40 3.87
CA ALA A 33 26.75 0.30 3.22
C ALA A 33 26.94 -1.09 2.62
N GLY A 34 27.23 -1.15 1.32
CA GLY A 34 27.44 -2.40 0.59
C GLY A 34 26.17 -3.15 0.20
N LEU A 35 24.97 -2.61 0.49
CA LEU A 35 23.75 -3.15 -0.10
C LEU A 35 23.59 -2.64 -1.53
N ASP A 36 23.38 -3.57 -2.45
CA ASP A 36 22.95 -3.22 -3.80
C ASP A 36 21.45 -2.98 -3.82
N LEU A 37 21.05 -1.73 -3.61
CA LEU A 37 19.64 -1.33 -3.62
C LEU A 37 19.01 -1.37 -5.04
N SER A 38 19.79 -1.66 -6.09
CA SER A 38 19.23 -1.94 -7.42
C SER A 38 18.76 -3.39 -7.57
N ASN A 39 19.21 -4.30 -6.68
CA ASN A 39 18.75 -5.68 -6.62
C ASN A 39 17.39 -5.78 -5.89
N MET A 40 16.32 -5.93 -6.67
CA MET A 40 14.95 -5.99 -6.13
C MET A 40 14.65 -7.24 -5.32
N GLU A 41 15.39 -8.33 -5.51
CA GLU A 41 15.26 -9.52 -4.66
C GLU A 41 15.78 -9.22 -3.25
N LEU A 42 16.97 -8.61 -3.14
CA LEU A 42 17.51 -8.16 -1.86
C LEU A 42 16.58 -7.17 -1.16
N VAL A 43 16.03 -6.20 -1.89
CA VAL A 43 15.11 -5.20 -1.34
C VAL A 43 13.83 -5.86 -0.81
N ARG A 44 13.28 -6.83 -1.56
CA ARG A 44 12.12 -7.61 -1.13
C ARG A 44 12.43 -8.38 0.15
N ASP A 45 13.54 -9.10 0.19
CA ASP A 45 13.93 -9.94 1.33
C ASP A 45 14.18 -9.10 2.59
N LEU A 46 14.80 -7.92 2.45
CA LEU A 46 14.91 -6.95 3.54
C LEU A 46 13.53 -6.45 4.00
N GLY A 47 12.62 -6.20 3.05
CA GLY A 47 11.25 -5.77 3.31
C GLY A 47 10.41 -6.80 4.07
N GLU A 48 10.63 -8.10 3.84
CA GLU A 48 9.93 -9.17 4.55
C GLU A 48 10.22 -9.17 6.06
N GLY A 49 11.43 -8.76 6.46
CA GLY A 49 11.83 -8.59 7.85
C GLY A 49 11.32 -7.31 8.53
N LEU A 50 10.60 -6.44 7.80
CA LEU A 50 10.03 -5.19 8.31
C LEU A 50 8.54 -5.30 8.59
N SER A 51 8.04 -4.48 9.51
CA SER A 51 6.60 -4.25 9.70
C SER A 51 5.97 -3.66 8.43
N GLY A 52 4.63 -3.76 8.28
CA GLY A 52 3.94 -3.25 7.08
C GLY A 52 4.23 -1.78 6.79
N ASP A 53 4.18 -0.94 7.82
CA ASP A 53 4.43 0.50 7.68
C ASP A 53 5.91 0.82 7.41
N ASP A 54 6.84 0.05 8.01
CA ASP A 54 8.28 0.19 7.76
C ASP A 54 8.63 -0.26 6.34
N ARG A 55 8.02 -1.34 5.87
CA ARG A 55 8.18 -1.86 4.51
C ARG A 55 7.75 -0.83 3.48
N ALA A 56 6.61 -0.16 3.67
CA ALA A 56 6.15 0.89 2.77
C ALA A 56 7.12 2.08 2.70
N ALA A 57 7.61 2.55 3.86
CA ALA A 57 8.60 3.62 3.93
C ALA A 57 9.95 3.21 3.33
N PHE A 58 10.42 1.99 3.58
CA PHE A 58 11.66 1.47 3.00
C PHE A 58 11.57 1.35 1.47
N SER A 59 10.46 0.82 0.94
CA SER A 59 10.24 0.78 -0.51
C SER A 59 10.26 2.18 -1.12
N THR A 60 9.69 3.17 -0.42
CA THR A 60 9.70 4.57 -0.87
C THR A 60 11.13 5.13 -0.89
N TYR A 61 11.91 4.88 0.16
CA TYR A 61 13.33 5.21 0.19
C TYR A 61 14.08 4.64 -1.01
N VAL A 62 13.97 3.32 -1.22
CA VAL A 62 14.69 2.61 -2.29
C VAL A 62 14.27 3.14 -3.66
N LEU A 63 12.98 3.35 -3.91
CA LEU A 63 12.50 3.76 -5.23
C LEU A 63 12.77 5.23 -5.53
N ILE A 64 12.60 6.12 -4.54
CA ILE A 64 12.55 7.57 -4.79
C ILE A 64 13.85 8.26 -4.37
N HIS A 65 14.48 7.81 -3.29
CA HIS A 65 15.57 8.55 -2.65
C HIS A 65 16.94 7.87 -2.75
N ALA A 66 16.99 6.58 -3.10
CA ALA A 66 18.26 5.90 -3.35
C ALA A 66 18.84 6.32 -4.72
N PRO A 67 20.09 6.83 -4.78
CA PRO A 67 20.70 7.29 -6.03
C PRO A 67 20.86 6.21 -7.11
N SER A 68 20.86 4.93 -6.72
CA SER A 68 20.93 3.80 -7.63
C SER A 68 19.58 3.44 -8.27
N SER A 69 18.48 4.06 -7.83
CA SER A 69 17.16 3.79 -8.38
C SER A 69 16.95 4.43 -9.75
N PRO A 70 16.30 3.74 -10.71
CA PRO A 70 15.88 4.35 -11.96
C PRO A 70 14.82 5.45 -11.77
N SER A 71 14.15 5.49 -10.61
CA SER A 71 13.13 6.48 -10.26
C SER A 71 13.62 7.51 -9.24
N PHE A 72 14.94 7.68 -9.11
CA PHE A 72 15.52 8.65 -8.19
C PHE A 72 15.01 10.07 -8.47
N CYS A 73 14.49 10.75 -7.44
CA CYS A 73 13.87 12.06 -7.60
C CYS A 73 14.86 13.23 -7.72
N GLY A 74 16.17 12.95 -7.62
CA GLY A 74 17.21 13.98 -7.60
C GLY A 74 17.61 14.44 -6.19
N GLU A 75 16.87 14.03 -5.15
CA GLU A 75 17.10 14.46 -3.77
C GLU A 75 17.43 13.29 -2.85
N ARG A 76 18.65 13.30 -2.30
CA ARG A 76 19.07 12.37 -1.24
C ARG A 76 18.47 12.80 0.10
N LEU A 77 18.18 11.82 0.95
CA LEU A 77 17.76 12.10 2.33
C LEU A 77 18.98 12.25 3.23
N PHE A 78 18.97 13.31 4.02
CA PHE A 78 19.98 13.59 5.04
C PHE A 78 19.30 13.78 6.39
N ALA A 79 19.97 13.35 7.45
CA ALA A 79 19.61 13.72 8.80
C ALA A 79 19.91 15.22 9.05
N ARG A 80 19.44 15.74 10.19
CA ARG A 80 19.59 17.16 10.54
C ARG A 80 21.05 17.63 10.65
N ASP A 81 21.95 16.72 10.93
CA ASP A 81 23.40 16.95 10.98
C ASP A 81 24.07 16.87 9.59
N GLY A 82 23.29 16.66 8.53
CA GLY A 82 23.78 16.57 7.14
C GLY A 82 24.31 15.21 6.73
N ARG A 83 24.20 14.17 7.58
CA ARG A 83 24.69 12.82 7.22
C ARG A 83 23.63 12.00 6.49
N GLU A 84 24.08 11.09 5.63
CA GLU A 84 23.21 10.08 5.00
C GLU A 84 22.79 9.00 6.02
N PRO A 85 21.63 8.34 5.81
CA PRO A 85 21.25 7.21 6.66
C PRO A 85 22.25 6.07 6.52
N LEU A 86 22.70 5.53 7.65
CA LEU A 86 23.67 4.43 7.72
C LEU A 86 22.99 3.07 7.77
N THR A 87 21.73 3.02 8.22
CA THR A 87 20.94 1.80 8.38
C THR A 87 19.60 1.91 7.67
N VAL A 88 18.98 0.76 7.43
CA VAL A 88 17.62 0.66 6.90
C VAL A 88 16.63 1.42 7.79
N GLY A 89 16.77 1.32 9.12
CA GLY A 89 15.93 2.02 10.09
C GLY A 89 16.03 3.54 9.97
N GLU A 90 17.24 4.08 9.86
CA GLU A 90 17.44 5.52 9.66
C GLU A 90 16.84 6.00 8.34
N ALA A 91 17.00 5.23 7.26
CA ALA A 91 16.42 5.56 5.97
C ALA A 91 14.89 5.58 5.99
N ILE A 92 14.27 4.62 6.70
CA ILE A 92 12.82 4.59 6.94
C ILE A 92 12.36 5.85 7.68
N ASP A 93 13.04 6.20 8.77
CA ASP A 93 12.65 7.32 9.63
C ASP A 93 12.79 8.66 8.89
N LEU A 94 13.87 8.84 8.12
CA LEU A 94 14.04 10.01 7.26
C LEU A 94 13.00 10.08 6.15
N THR A 95 12.65 8.94 5.54
CA THR A 95 11.62 8.90 4.48
C THR A 95 10.26 9.30 5.02
N ARG A 96 9.90 8.81 6.21
CA ARG A 96 8.66 9.22 6.89
C ARG A 96 8.63 10.70 7.17
N LEU A 97 9.72 11.25 7.68
CA LEU A 97 9.82 12.68 7.95
C LEU A 97 9.64 13.49 6.66
N ARG A 98 10.34 13.10 5.59
CA ARG A 98 10.22 13.78 4.29
C ARG A 98 8.82 13.69 3.70
N GLU A 99 8.21 12.52 3.70
CA GLU A 99 6.84 12.33 3.19
C GLU A 99 5.81 13.10 4.01
N PHE A 100 6.03 13.20 5.33
CA PHE A 100 5.20 14.04 6.20
C PHE A 100 5.35 15.52 5.85
N GLU A 101 6.57 16.04 5.67
CA GLU A 101 6.83 17.42 5.25
C GLU A 101 6.20 17.73 3.88
N ILE A 102 6.36 16.84 2.90
CA ILE A 102 5.74 16.97 1.58
C ILE A 102 4.21 17.01 1.71
N ARG A 103 3.64 16.16 2.55
CA ARG A 103 2.19 16.13 2.77
C ARG A 103 1.70 17.40 3.45
N LEU A 104 2.45 17.93 4.41
CA LEU A 104 2.14 19.18 5.09
C LEU A 104 2.21 20.36 4.10
N ALA A 105 3.29 20.48 3.34
CA ALA A 105 3.44 21.51 2.32
C ALA A 105 2.30 21.45 1.28
N ARG A 106 1.96 20.25 0.80
CA ARG A 106 0.82 20.04 -0.10
C ARG A 106 -0.51 20.42 0.55
N ALA A 107 -0.69 20.18 1.84
CA ALA A 107 -1.90 20.53 2.57
C ALA A 107 -2.01 22.05 2.79
N GLU A 108 -0.90 22.73 3.05
CA GLU A 108 -0.82 24.20 3.16
C GLU A 108 -1.10 24.87 1.81
N GLU A 109 -0.60 24.29 0.71
CA GLU A 109 -0.86 24.76 -0.65
C GLU A 109 -2.25 24.36 -1.18
N ALA A 110 -2.89 23.36 -0.57
CA ALA A 110 -4.18 22.86 -1.01
C ALA A 110 -5.27 23.90 -0.75
N LYS A 111 -5.59 24.67 -1.79
CA LYS A 111 -6.81 25.48 -1.81
C LYS A 111 -8.03 24.55 -1.67
N PRO A 112 -8.98 24.85 -0.77
CA PRO A 112 -10.21 24.10 -0.71
C PRO A 112 -10.89 24.16 -2.08
N LEU A 113 -11.31 23.00 -2.58
CA LEU A 113 -11.97 22.89 -3.87
C LEU A 113 -13.31 23.64 -3.79
N THR A 114 -13.60 24.45 -4.80
CA THR A 114 -14.92 25.06 -4.94
C THR A 114 -15.99 23.97 -5.14
N PRO A 115 -17.28 24.24 -4.83
CA PRO A 115 -18.35 23.28 -5.08
C PRO A 115 -18.36 22.73 -6.51
N VAL A 116 -18.10 23.58 -7.51
CA VAL A 116 -18.00 23.19 -8.93
C VAL A 116 -16.80 22.25 -9.16
N GLN A 117 -15.65 22.54 -8.56
CA GLN A 117 -14.49 21.65 -8.67
C GLN A 117 -14.74 20.29 -8.00
N LEU A 118 -15.43 20.27 -6.86
CA LEU A 118 -15.84 19.03 -6.20
C LEU A 118 -16.80 18.22 -7.07
N ALA A 119 -17.81 18.86 -7.68
CA ALA A 119 -18.74 18.20 -8.60
C ALA A 119 -18.01 17.59 -9.81
N ARG A 120 -17.11 18.36 -10.45
CA ARG A 120 -16.28 17.86 -11.57
C ARG A 120 -15.38 16.70 -11.16
N ARG A 121 -14.79 16.76 -9.96
CA ARG A 121 -13.97 15.66 -9.42
C ARG A 121 -14.80 14.41 -9.20
N GLN A 122 -16.01 14.54 -8.67
CA GLN A 122 -16.92 13.42 -8.46
C GLN A 122 -17.34 12.79 -9.80
N VAL A 123 -17.66 13.60 -10.81
CA VAL A 123 -17.96 13.12 -12.16
C VAL A 123 -16.78 12.34 -12.74
N ARG A 124 -15.56 12.88 -12.66
CA ARG A 124 -14.35 12.20 -13.15
C ARG A 124 -14.14 10.86 -12.43
N PHE A 125 -14.26 10.85 -11.11
CA PHE A 125 -14.11 9.63 -10.32
C PHE A 125 -15.12 8.55 -10.74
N THR A 126 -16.40 8.90 -10.90
CA THR A 126 -17.42 7.94 -11.35
C THR A 126 -17.16 7.46 -12.79
N ASP A 127 -16.68 8.34 -13.67
CA ASP A 127 -16.30 7.97 -15.05
C ASP A 127 -15.12 7.00 -15.09
N ASP A 128 -14.09 7.24 -14.26
CA ASP A 128 -12.94 6.35 -14.10
C ASP A 128 -13.38 4.97 -13.59
N GLN A 129 -14.26 4.92 -12.59
CA GLN A 129 -14.82 3.65 -12.08
C GLN A 129 -15.58 2.89 -13.18
N ARG A 130 -16.38 3.58 -14.00
CA ARG A 130 -17.03 2.97 -15.17
C ARG A 130 -16.01 2.42 -16.16
N GLY A 131 -14.91 3.14 -16.39
CA GLY A 131 -13.78 2.68 -17.22
C GLY A 131 -13.19 1.37 -16.71
N MET A 132 -12.89 1.28 -15.41
CA MET A 132 -12.35 0.05 -14.81
C MET A 132 -13.29 -1.15 -14.96
N VAL A 133 -14.61 -0.95 -14.86
CA VAL A 133 -15.59 -2.03 -15.12
C VAL A 133 -15.53 -2.49 -16.58
N SER A 134 -15.38 -1.55 -17.52
CA SER A 134 -15.21 -1.87 -18.94
C SER A 134 -13.92 -2.65 -19.21
N ASP A 135 -12.82 -2.29 -18.54
CA ASP A 135 -11.56 -3.02 -18.65
C ASP A 135 -11.68 -4.45 -18.11
N GLN A 136 -12.41 -4.64 -17.01
CA GLN A 136 -12.71 -5.98 -16.50
C GLN A 136 -13.53 -6.81 -17.50
N GLN A 137 -14.48 -6.20 -18.21
CA GLN A 137 -15.21 -6.89 -19.29
C GLN A 137 -14.28 -7.28 -20.44
N THR A 138 -13.36 -6.39 -20.83
CA THR A 138 -12.34 -6.68 -21.84
C THR A 138 -11.47 -7.87 -21.44
N LEU A 139 -11.01 -7.91 -20.18
CA LEU A 139 -10.22 -9.04 -19.67
C LEU A 139 -11.02 -10.34 -19.64
N LEU A 140 -12.29 -10.29 -19.25
CA LEU A 140 -13.16 -11.46 -19.21
C LEU A 140 -13.42 -12.00 -20.64
N PHE A 141 -13.63 -11.09 -21.59
CA PHE A 141 -13.77 -11.43 -23.00
C PHE A 141 -12.47 -12.00 -23.58
N ALA A 142 -11.30 -11.45 -23.25
CA ALA A 142 -10.02 -12.00 -23.68
C ALA A 142 -9.81 -13.44 -23.16
N LYS A 143 -10.29 -13.74 -21.95
CA LYS A 143 -10.16 -15.07 -21.32
C LYS A 143 -11.13 -16.11 -21.88
N TYR A 144 -12.39 -15.75 -22.12
CA TYR A 144 -13.46 -16.70 -22.45
C TYR A 144 -14.12 -16.46 -23.82
N GLY A 145 -13.66 -15.47 -24.58
CA GLY A 145 -14.28 -15.05 -25.84
C GLY A 145 -15.75 -14.66 -25.67
N ALA A 146 -16.58 -15.01 -26.65
CA ALA A 146 -18.01 -14.75 -26.62
C ALA A 146 -18.75 -15.42 -25.45
N ALA A 147 -18.23 -16.53 -24.91
CA ALA A 147 -18.83 -17.23 -23.78
C ALA A 147 -18.78 -16.40 -22.48
N ALA A 148 -17.88 -15.41 -22.38
CA ALA A 148 -17.81 -14.49 -21.25
C ALA A 148 -19.16 -13.84 -20.93
N ARG A 149 -19.95 -13.50 -21.98
CA ARG A 149 -21.26 -12.83 -21.84
C ARG A 149 -22.32 -13.66 -21.14
N GLN A 150 -22.14 -14.98 -21.06
CA GLN A 150 -23.06 -15.90 -20.38
C GLN A 150 -22.68 -16.12 -18.91
N THR A 151 -21.52 -15.61 -18.48
CA THR A 151 -21.06 -15.79 -17.11
C THR A 151 -21.84 -14.90 -16.14
N PRO A 152 -22.06 -15.35 -14.89
CA PRO A 152 -22.64 -14.51 -13.84
C PRO A 152 -21.83 -13.24 -13.57
N GLU A 153 -20.51 -13.33 -13.76
CA GLU A 153 -19.57 -12.22 -13.56
C GLU A 153 -19.83 -11.12 -14.59
N TRP A 154 -19.98 -11.43 -15.88
CA TRP A 154 -20.35 -10.44 -16.90
C TRP A 154 -21.65 -9.72 -16.57
N ALA A 155 -22.69 -10.45 -16.15
CA ALA A 155 -23.96 -9.84 -15.76
C ALA A 155 -23.80 -8.89 -14.55
N ALA A 156 -22.90 -9.18 -13.62
CA ALA A 156 -22.56 -8.28 -12.53
C ALA A 156 -21.83 -7.02 -13.02
N LEU A 157 -20.89 -7.16 -13.97
CA LEU A 157 -20.20 -6.03 -14.60
C LEU A 157 -21.20 -5.08 -15.29
N GLU A 158 -22.13 -5.61 -16.06
CA GLU A 158 -23.19 -4.83 -16.74
C GLU A 158 -24.06 -4.04 -15.75
N ARG A 159 -24.51 -4.67 -14.66
CA ARG A 159 -25.30 -3.97 -13.63
C ARG A 159 -24.54 -2.81 -13.00
N ARG A 160 -23.25 -2.99 -12.69
CA ARG A 160 -22.41 -1.92 -12.14
C ARG A 160 -22.16 -0.80 -13.15
N LYS A 161 -21.94 -1.15 -14.42
CA LYS A 161 -21.77 -0.17 -15.49
C LYS A 161 -23.03 0.70 -15.66
N ALA A 162 -24.20 0.06 -15.71
CA ALA A 162 -25.49 0.77 -15.80
C ALA A 162 -25.73 1.67 -14.58
N GLU A 163 -25.33 1.24 -13.38
CA GLU A 163 -25.38 2.07 -12.18
C GLU A 163 -24.52 3.33 -12.29
N TYR A 164 -23.26 3.19 -12.73
CA TYR A 164 -22.39 4.35 -12.93
C TYR A 164 -22.90 5.28 -14.04
N GLU A 165 -23.50 4.75 -15.10
CA GLU A 165 -24.13 5.55 -16.16
C GLU A 165 -25.31 6.37 -15.63
N ARG A 166 -26.15 5.79 -14.76
CA ARG A 166 -27.22 6.54 -14.08
C ARG A 166 -26.67 7.66 -13.21
N GLN A 167 -25.67 7.35 -12.36
CA GLN A 167 -25.04 8.36 -11.51
C GLN A 167 -24.42 9.51 -12.31
N LEU A 168 -23.76 9.21 -13.44
CA LEU A 168 -23.21 10.23 -14.34
C LEU A 168 -24.31 11.09 -14.95
N ALA A 169 -25.43 10.50 -15.37
CA ALA A 169 -26.57 11.24 -15.90
C ALA A 169 -27.17 12.19 -14.84
N GLU A 170 -27.36 11.71 -13.61
CA GLU A 170 -27.88 12.51 -12.49
C GLU A 170 -26.95 13.66 -12.11
N MET A 171 -25.63 13.44 -12.06
CA MET A 171 -24.66 14.49 -11.76
C MET A 171 -24.61 15.56 -12.85
N ARG A 172 -24.65 15.16 -14.13
CA ARG A 172 -24.67 16.10 -15.27
C ARG A 172 -25.97 16.90 -15.35
N ALA A 173 -27.09 16.33 -14.93
CA ALA A 173 -28.35 17.04 -14.84
C ALA A 173 -28.35 18.13 -13.75
N LYS A 174 -27.58 17.90 -12.67
CA LYS A 174 -27.45 18.85 -11.55
C LYS A 174 -26.46 19.99 -11.81
N ASP A 175 -25.52 19.80 -12.73
CA ASP A 175 -24.46 20.77 -13.04
C ASP A 175 -24.22 20.85 -14.57
N PRO A 176 -25.12 21.53 -15.33
CA PRO A 176 -25.05 21.58 -16.77
C PRO A 176 -23.78 22.33 -17.22
N PRO A 177 -23.08 21.85 -18.26
CA PRO A 177 -21.84 22.49 -18.72
C PRO A 177 -22.14 23.92 -19.19
N GLY A 178 -21.71 24.92 -18.40
CA GLY A 178 -21.82 26.34 -18.73
C GLY A 178 -22.62 27.20 -17.73
N ALA A 179 -23.13 26.63 -16.63
CA ALA A 179 -23.70 27.38 -15.51
C ALA A 179 -22.63 27.90 -14.53
#